data_AF-A0A432R7R5-F1
#
_entry.id   AF-A0A432R7R5-F1
#
_cell.length_a   1.000
_cell.length_b   1.000
_cell.length_c   1.000
_cell.angle_alpha   90.00
_cell.angle_beta   90.00
_cell.angle_gamma   90.00
#
_symmetry.space_group_name_H-M   'P 1'
#
loop_
_entity.id
_entity.type
_entity.pdbx_description
1 polymer ?
#
loop_
_entity_poly.entity_id
_entity_poly.type
_entity_poly.pdbx_seq_one_letter_code
_entity_poly.pdbx_strand_id
1 'polypeptide(L)' 'MGKDYVTPLFERAYRKAVELLLAHSGEWDDVLDAYFLLRRFEDEIGFPFTYNMVEEMVERLRLQARQARKAAAEAAAV' A
#
# COMPACT_ATOMS: atom_id res chain seq x y z
N MET A 1 12.26 7.31 25.78
CA MET A 1 10.90 6.73 25.73
C MET A 1 10.11 7.52 24.71
N GLY A 2 9.76 6.94 23.56
CA GLY A 2 9.05 7.70 22.51
C GLY A 2 8.98 7.07 21.11
N LYS A 3 9.37 5.80 20.93
CA LYS A 3 9.27 5.11 19.63
C LYS A 3 8.13 4.11 19.54
N ASP A 4 7.34 3.92 20.60
CA ASP A 4 6.41 2.79 20.70
C ASP A 4 4.94 3.17 20.46
N TYR A 5 4.60 4.47 20.44
CA TYR A 5 3.21 4.94 20.25
C TYR A 5 2.87 5.34 18.81
N VAL A 6 3.88 5.69 18.00
CA VAL A 6 3.67 6.02 16.57
C VAL A 6 3.42 4.73 15.77
N THR A 7 4.01 3.62 16.20
CA THR A 7 4.00 2.33 15.50
C THR A 7 2.60 1.76 15.31
N PRO A 8 1.72 1.65 16.33
CA PRO A 8 0.43 0.98 16.15
C PRO A 8 -0.56 1.77 15.29
N LEU A 9 -0.58 3.10 15.43
CA LEU A 9 -1.44 3.98 14.60
C LEU A 9 -0.96 3.96 13.15
N PHE A 10 0.35 4.12 12.94
CA PHE A 10 0.94 4.09 11.61
C PHE A 10 0.72 2.73 10.93
N GLU A 11 0.93 1.61 11.63
CA GLU A 11 0.68 0.29 11.08
C GLU A 11 -0.78 0.07 10.69
N ARG A 12 -1.72 0.55 11.52
CA ARG A 12 -3.16 0.47 11.20
C ARG A 12 -3.49 1.30 9.97
N ALA A 13 -3.00 2.53 9.90
CA ALA A 13 -3.19 3.40 8.75
C ALA A 13 -2.54 2.83 7.48
N TYR A 14 -1.35 2.24 7.60
CA TYR A 14 -0.64 1.59 6.50
C TYR A 14 -1.43 0.39 5.96
N ARG A 15 -1.94 -0.48 6.86
CA ARG A 15 -2.83 -1.59 6.48
C ARG A 15 -4.06 -1.07 5.74
N LYS A 16 -4.70 -0.01 6.25
CA LYS A 16 -5.88 0.58 5.62
C LYS A 16 -5.58 1.19 4.25
N ALA A 17 -4.46 1.89 4.10
CA ALA A 17 -4.03 2.45 2.82
C ALA A 17 -3.77 1.35 1.79
N VAL A 18 -3.14 0.24 2.19
CA VAL A 18 -2.96 -0.94 1.33
C VAL A 18 -4.30 -1.54 0.93
N GLU A 19 -5.24 -1.71 1.86
CA GLU A 19 -6.59 -2.21 1.55
C GLU A 19 -7.31 -1.34 0.51
N LEU A 20 -7.22 -0.01 0.66
CA LEU A 20 -7.81 0.94 -0.29
C LEU A 20 -7.15 0.86 -1.66
N LEU A 21 -5.80 0.82 -1.73
CA LEU A 21 -5.10 0.67 -3.00
C LEU A 21 -5.49 -0.63 -3.72
N LEU A 22 -5.68 -1.73 -2.99
CA LEU A 22 -6.09 -3.00 -3.59
C LEU A 22 -7.56 -2.97 -4.04
N ALA A 23 -8.45 -2.44 -3.20
CA ALA A 23 -9.88 -2.32 -3.50
C ALA A 23 -10.15 -1.42 -4.71
N HIS A 24 -9.33 -0.38 -4.88
CA HIS A 24 -9.41 0.59 -5.97
C HIS A 24 -8.29 0.40 -7.01
N SER A 25 -7.81 -0.83 -7.20
CA SER A 25 -6.71 -1.15 -8.14
C SER A 25 -6.98 -0.79 -9.61
N GLY A 26 -8.23 -0.47 -9.97
CA GLY A 26 -8.58 0.07 -11.29
C GLY A 26 -8.60 1.60 -11.38
N GLU A 27 -8.41 2.32 -10.27
CA GLU A 27 -8.44 3.78 -10.20
C GLU A 27 -7.04 4.42 -10.14
N TRP A 28 -5.97 3.62 -10.10
CA TRP A 28 -4.59 4.11 -10.12
C TRP A 28 -3.71 3.23 -11.01
N ASP A 29 -2.91 3.86 -11.88
CA ASP A 29 -1.92 3.16 -12.70
C ASP A 29 -0.49 3.48 -12.24
N ASP A 30 -0.27 4.68 -11.70
CA ASP A 30 1.02 5.15 -11.21
C ASP A 30 1.01 5.61 -9.74
N VAL A 31 2.17 6.07 -9.26
CA VAL A 31 2.36 6.51 -7.86
C VAL A 31 1.61 7.82 -7.58
N LEU A 32 1.47 8.68 -8.58
CA LEU A 32 0.78 9.96 -8.42
C LEU A 32 -0.73 9.74 -8.27
N ASP A 33 -1.31 8.85 -9.07
CA ASP A 33 -2.70 8.43 -8.92
C ASP A 33 -2.94 7.79 -7.55
N ALA A 34 -2.07 6.86 -7.15
CA ALA A 34 -2.12 6.23 -5.83
C ALA A 34 -2.04 7.26 -4.69
N TYR A 35 -1.19 8.28 -4.84
CA TYR A 35 -1.06 9.35 -3.86
C TYR A 35 -2.36 10.16 -3.74
N PHE A 36 -2.95 10.57 -4.86
CA PHE A 36 -4.21 11.32 -4.85
C PHE A 36 -5.39 10.48 -4.38
N LEU A 37 -5.39 9.18 -4.68
CA LEU A 37 -6.37 8.24 -4.16
C LEU A 37 -6.31 8.18 -2.63
N LEU A 38 -5.11 8.01 -2.05
CA LEU A 38 -4.96 7.99 -0.59
C LEU A 38 -5.27 9.35 0.04
N ARG A 39 -4.98 10.47 -0.64
CA ARG A 39 -5.36 11.80 -0.19
C ARG A 39 -6.88 11.97 -0.12
N ARG A 40 -7.63 11.39 -1.07
CA ARG A 40 -9.11 11.36 -1.08
C ARG A 40 -9.68 10.62 0.13
N PHE A 41 -8.96 9.62 0.63
CA PHE A 41 -9.35 8.79 1.78
C PHE A 41 -8.59 9.13 3.06
N GLU A 42 -7.91 10.27 3.15
CA GLU A 42 -7.05 10.59 4.30
C GLU A 42 -7.80 10.56 5.63
N ASP A 43 -9.05 11.05 5.65
CA ASP A 43 -9.91 11.04 6.84
C ASP A 43 -10.25 9.61 7.31
N GLU A 44 -10.44 8.68 6.37
CA GLU A 44 -10.71 7.26 6.69
C GLU A 44 -9.44 6.54 7.15
N ILE A 45 -8.30 6.92 6.60
CA ILE A 45 -6.99 6.37 6.93
C ILE A 45 -6.52 6.87 8.30
N GLY A 46 -6.87 8.12 8.65
CA GLY A 46 -6.47 8.78 9.89
C GLY A 46 -4.97 9.09 9.95
N PHE A 47 -4.28 9.11 8.81
CA PHE A 47 -2.85 9.40 8.71
C PHE A 47 -2.53 10.04 7.36
N PRO A 48 -1.84 11.20 7.34
CA PRO A 48 -1.44 11.86 6.11
C PRO A 48 -0.20 11.18 5.52
N PHE A 49 -0.39 10.39 4.46
CA PHE A 49 0.73 9.79 3.73
C PHE A 49 1.43 10.84 2.85
N THR A 50 2.77 10.88 2.91
CA THR A 50 3.56 11.68 1.97
C THR A 50 3.75 10.93 0.66
N TYR A 51 4.08 11.64 -0.41
CA TYR A 51 4.33 11.02 -1.72
C TYR A 51 5.36 9.88 -1.64
N ASN A 52 6.50 10.10 -0.99
CA ASN A 52 7.55 9.08 -0.82
C ASN A 52 7.05 7.84 -0.08
N MET A 53 6.18 8.00 0.93
CA MET A 53 5.62 6.85 1.64
C MET A 53 4.68 6.04 0.74
N VAL A 54 3.93 6.71 -0.14
CA VAL A 54 3.08 6.05 -1.13
C VAL A 54 3.92 5.36 -2.19
N GLU A 55 5.01 5.97 -2.65
CA GLU A 55 5.97 5.37 -3.56
C GLU A 55 6.51 4.04 -3.01
N GLU A 56 7.06 4.05 -1.79
CA GLU A 56 7.56 2.82 -1.14
C GLU A 56 6.46 1.76 -0.98
N MET A 57 5.23 2.18 -0.68
CA MET A 57 4.09 1.28 -0.54
C MET A 57 3.72 0.63 -1.86
N VAL A 58 3.58 1.41 -2.93
CA VAL A 58 3.25 0.93 -4.28
C VAL A 58 4.33 -0.01 -4.80
N GLU A 59 5.61 0.32 -4.59
CA GLU A 59 6.73 -0.56 -4.97
C GLU A 59 6.64 -1.91 -4.25
N ARG A 60 6.40 -1.91 -2.93
CA ARG A 60 6.23 -3.14 -2.14
C ARG A 60 5.06 -3.99 -2.65
N LEU A 61 3.91 -3.36 -2.96
CA LEU A 61 2.74 -4.06 -3.50
C LEU A 61 3.05 -4.70 -4.85
N ARG A 62 3.73 -3.97 -5.75
CA ARG A 62 4.13 -4.49 -7.07
C ARG A 62 5.13 -5.64 -6.96
N LEU A 63 6.09 -5.55 -6.03
CA LEU A 63 7.06 -6.61 -5.75
C LEU A 63 6.37 -7.87 -5.24
N GLN A 64 5.45 -7.74 -4.27
CA GLN A 64 4.68 -8.86 -3.75
C GLN A 64 3.82 -9.51 -4.84
N ALA A 65 3.15 -8.71 -5.68
CA ALA A 65 2.36 -9.22 -6.79
C ALA A 65 3.23 -10.00 -7.80
N ARG A 66 4.44 -9.51 -8.13
CA ARG A 66 5.40 -10.23 -8.99
C ARG A 66 5.84 -11.55 -8.35
N GLN A 67 6.17 -11.55 -7.07
CA GLN A 67 6.59 -12.75 -6.35
C GLN A 67 5.46 -13.79 -6.29
N ALA A 68 4.23 -13.37 -5.99
CA ALA A 68 3.07 -14.24 -5.98
C ALA A 68 2.82 -14.87 -7.36
N ARG A 69 2.94 -14.10 -8.45
CA ARG A 69 2.83 -14.62 -9.82
C ARG A 69 3.93 -15.62 -10.15
N LYS A 70 5.17 -15.34 -9.76
CA LYS A 70 6.30 -16.25 -9.97
C LYS A 70 6.09 -17.57 -9.23
N ALA A 71 5.71 -17.50 -7.95
CA ALA A 71 5.44 -18.69 -7.13
C ALA A 71 4.27 -19.52 -7.69
N ALA A 72 3.20 -18.86 -8.17
CA ALA A 72 2.08 -19.55 -8.80
C ALA A 72 2.48 -20.26 -10.11
N ALA A 73 3.32 -19.63 -10.93
CA ALA A 73 3.83 -20.24 -12.16
C ALA A 73 4.75 -21.45 -11.88
N GLU A 74 5.61 -21.33 -10.86
CA GLU A 74 6.47 -22.43 -10.41
C GLU A 74 5.62 -23.60 -9.86
N ALA A 75 4.60 -23.31 -9.06
CA ALA A 75 3.70 -24.34 -8.52
C ALA A 75 2.86 -25.05 -9.60
N ALA A 76 2.49 -24.34 -10.68
CA ALA A 76 1.76 -24.92 -11.81
C ALA A 76 2.63 -25.74 -12.77
N ALA A 77 3.96 -25.65 -12.66
CA ALA A 77 4.93 -26.39 -13.46
C ALA A 77 5.40 -27.70 -12.81
N VAL A 78 4.89 -28.03 -11.62
CA VAL A 78 5.12 -29.27 -10.86
C VAL A 78 3.91 -30.17 -10.96
#